data_AF-A0A7C7BRI0-F1
#
_entry.id   AF-A0A7C7BRI0-F1
#
_cell.length_a   1.000
_cell.length_b   1.000
_cell.length_c   1.000
_cell.angle_alpha   90.00
_cell.angle_beta   90.00
_cell.angle_gamma   90.00
#
_symmetry.space_group_name_H-M   'P 1'
#
loop_
_entity.id
_entity.type
_entity.pdbx_description
1 polymer ?
#
loop_
_entity_poly.entity_id
_entity_poly.type
_entity_poly.pdbx_seq_one_letter_code
_entity_poly.pdbx_strand_id
1 'polypeptide(L)'
;MSALGLAVVFVFIRKSPNVPILLAVALGNILSGIIGFAGVSVGSLFSGSLWPVLLMGFGVMPLAMALLSTAPRYTAPTNVTLFMLLEMVLGPIWVWLGTGEQPSFMMIFGAAIVLATLIIYILSSAKNET
;
A
#
# COMPACT_ATOMS: atom_id res chain seq x y z
N MET A 1 -0.92 -10.68 -13.31
CA MET A 1 0.38 -11.08 -12.72
C MET A 1 0.42 -10.93 -11.19
N SER A 2 -0.07 -9.83 -10.62
CA SER A 2 0.03 -9.55 -9.17
C SER A 2 -0.71 -10.57 -8.26
N ALA A 3 -1.86 -11.10 -8.69
CA ALA A 3 -2.61 -12.10 -7.91
C ALA A 3 -1.86 -13.44 -7.73
N LEU A 4 -1.16 -13.90 -8.78
CA LEU A 4 -0.30 -15.09 -8.70
C LEU A 4 0.91 -14.85 -7.80
N GLY A 5 1.52 -13.66 -7.86
CA GLY A 5 2.63 -13.28 -6.99
C GLY A 5 2.24 -13.31 -5.50
N LEU A 6 1.09 -12.74 -5.16
CA LEU A 6 0.56 -12.77 -3.79
C LEU A 6 0.24 -14.20 -3.33
N ALA A 7 -0.33 -15.03 -4.21
CA ALA A 7 -0.61 -16.43 -3.89
C ALA A 7 0.67 -17.23 -3.57
N VAL A 8 1.75 -17.04 -4.34
CA VAL A 8 3.04 -17.69 -4.09
C VAL A 8 3.64 -17.24 -2.76
N VAL A 9 3.60 -15.94 -2.45
CA VAL A 9 4.09 -15.39 -1.17
C VAL A 9 3.37 -16.03 0.01
N PHE A 10 2.03 -16.12 -0.03
CA PHE A 10 1.25 -16.73 1.06
C PHE A 10 1.53 -18.23 1.23
N VAL A 11 1.73 -18.96 0.14
CA VAL A 11 2.06 -20.39 0.20
C VAL A 11 3.45 -20.62 0.83
N PHE A 12 4.45 -19.82 0.47
CA PHE A 12 5.80 -19.94 1.03
C PHE A 12 5.87 -19.53 2.50
N ILE A 13 5.18 -18.47 2.91
CA ILE A 13 5.08 -18.05 4.32
C ILE A 13 4.48 -19.16 5.18
N ARG A 14 3.44 -19.85 4.67
CA ARG A 14 2.78 -20.95 5.39
C ARG A 14 3.64 -22.22 5.49
N LYS A 15 4.50 -22.47 4.50
CA LYS A 15 5.37 -23.66 4.43
C LYS A 15 6.66 -23.51 5.24
N SER A 16 7.11 -22.30 5.53
CA SER A 16 8.38 -22.06 6.22
C SER A 16 8.28 -20.99 7.32
N PRO A 17 7.69 -21.34 8.48
CA PRO A 17 7.50 -20.39 9.59
C PRO A 17 8.80 -19.94 10.27
N ASN A 18 9.91 -20.67 10.06
CA ASN A 18 11.23 -20.33 10.62
C ASN A 18 12.05 -19.36 9.76
N VAL A 19 11.56 -18.97 8.58
CA VAL A 19 12.29 -18.03 7.72
C VAL A 19 11.94 -16.61 8.17
N PRO A 20 12.94 -15.75 8.44
CA PRO A 20 12.68 -14.37 8.78
C PRO A 20 12.00 -13.68 7.59
N ILE A 21 10.71 -13.37 7.72
CA ILE A 21 9.89 -12.75 6.67
C ILE A 21 10.55 -11.47 6.14
N LEU A 22 11.23 -10.72 7.02
CA LEU A 22 11.99 -9.53 6.68
C LEU A 22 13.12 -9.80 5.66
N LEU A 23 13.86 -10.90 5.81
CA LEU A 23 14.93 -11.27 4.88
C LEU A 23 14.39 -11.71 3.53
N ALA A 24 13.27 -12.45 3.52
CA ALA A 24 12.62 -12.87 2.28
C ALA A 24 12.10 -11.67 1.47
N VAL A 25 11.48 -10.70 2.15
CA VAL A 25 11.01 -9.45 1.51
C VAL A 25 12.18 -8.60 1.03
N ALA A 26 13.25 -8.47 1.83
CA ALA A 26 14.44 -7.71 1.43
C ALA A 26 15.10 -8.30 0.17
N LEU A 27 15.26 -9.62 0.11
CA LEU A 27 15.80 -10.29 -1.08
C LEU A 27 14.89 -10.12 -2.30
N GLY A 28 13.57 -10.19 -2.12
CA GLY A 28 12.60 -9.93 -3.18
C GLY A 28 12.71 -8.52 -3.75
N ASN A 29 12.84 -7.52 -2.88
CA ASN A 29 13.02 -6.12 -3.29
C ASN A 29 14.36 -5.89 -4.02
N ILE A 30 15.45 -6.51 -3.56
CA ILE A 30 16.74 -6.45 -4.25
C ILE A 30 16.64 -7.05 -5.65
N LEU A 31 16.05 -8.24 -5.78
CA LEU A 31 15.86 -8.88 -7.09
C LEU A 31 15.00 -8.03 -8.02
N SER A 32 13.90 -7.48 -7.51
CA SER A 32 13.00 -6.61 -8.28
C SER A 32 13.73 -5.34 -8.75
N GLY A 33 14.58 -4.76 -7.89
CA GLY A 33 15.44 -3.63 -8.25
C GLY A 33 16.45 -3.96 -9.35
N ILE A 34 17.10 -5.12 -9.28
CA ILE A 34 18.06 -5.58 -10.31
C ILE A 34 17.35 -5.79 -11.66
N ILE A 35 16.18 -6.44 -11.66
CA ILE A 35 15.40 -6.67 -12.88
C ILE A 35 14.91 -5.35 -13.47
N GLY A 36 14.44 -4.42 -12.62
CA GLY A 36 14.04 -3.08 -13.04
C GLY A 36 15.20 -2.28 -13.65
N PHE A 37 16.40 -2.39 -13.07
CA PHE A 37 17.61 -1.75 -13.60
C PHE A 37 18.04 -2.35 -14.95
N ALA A 38 17.94 -3.67 -15.11
CA ALA A 38 18.27 -4.36 -16.36
C ALA A 38 17.30 -4.03 -17.52
N GLY A 39 16.05 -3.67 -17.21
CA GLY A 39 15.01 -3.35 -18.19
C GLY A 39 14.97 -1.90 -18.66
N VAL A 40 15.76 -1.00 -18.07
CA VAL A 40 15.72 0.45 -18.34
C VAL A 40 17.07 0.93 -18.88
N SER A 41 17.04 1.71 -19.96
CA SER A 41 18.26 2.34 -20.49
C SER A 41 18.79 3.42 -19.53
N VAL A 42 20.10 3.45 -19.29
CA VAL A 42 20.71 4.43 -18.36
C VAL A 42 20.39 5.87 -18.75
N GLY A 43 20.27 6.17 -20.05
CA GLY A 43 19.88 7.49 -20.54
C GLY A 43 18.45 7.91 -20.19
N SER A 44 17.49 6.98 -20.13
CA SER A 44 16.11 7.29 -19.74
C SER A 44 15.94 7.52 -18.24
N LEU A 45 16.81 6.94 -17.40
CA LEU A 45 16.78 7.16 -15.93
C LEU A 45 17.09 8.62 -15.56
N PHE A 46 18.05 9.24 -16.26
CA PHE A 46 18.43 10.64 -16.02
C PHE A 46 17.54 11.65 -16.77
N SER A 47 16.68 11.18 -17.69
CA SER A 47 15.72 12.05 -18.40
C SER A 47 14.49 12.39 -17.57
N GLY A 48 14.14 11.55 -16.59
CA GLY A 48 13.04 11.78 -15.65
C GLY A 48 13.48 12.48 -14.37
N SER A 49 12.52 12.95 -13.57
CA SER A 49 12.82 13.50 -12.24
C SER A 49 13.26 12.39 -11.28
N LEU A 50 14.56 12.28 -11.06
CA LEU A 50 15.18 11.38 -10.08
C LEU A 50 14.72 11.65 -8.63
N TRP A 51 14.36 12.90 -8.34
CA TRP A 51 14.01 13.35 -7.00
C TRP A 51 12.75 12.67 -6.41
N PRO A 52 11.58 12.63 -7.10
CA PRO A 52 10.43 11.85 -6.68
C PRO A 52 10.71 10.37 -6.41
N VAL A 53 11.56 9.75 -7.24
CA VAL A 53 11.90 8.31 -7.11
C VAL A 53 12.68 8.05 -5.83
N LEU A 54 13.68 8.89 -5.55
CA LEU A 54 14.45 8.81 -4.30
C LEU A 54 13.58 9.07 -3.07
N LEU A 55 12.68 10.05 -3.15
CA LEU A 55 11.79 10.43 -2.05
C LEU A 55 10.77 9.32 -1.74
N MET A 56 10.22 8.67 -2.77
CA MET A 56 9.35 7.50 -2.61
C MET A 56 10.11 6.29 -2.03
N GLY A 57 11.31 6.01 -2.54
CA GLY A 57 12.09 4.83 -2.16
C GLY A 57 12.71 4.91 -0.76
N PHE A 58 13.28 6.06 -0.39
CA PHE A 58 13.99 6.23 0.90
C PHE A 58 13.19 6.98 1.96
N GLY A 59 12.18 7.76 1.57
CA GLY A 59 11.34 8.50 2.50
C GLY A 59 10.03 7.76 2.76
N VAL A 60 9.15 7.77 1.75
CA VAL A 60 7.75 7.34 1.91
C VAL A 60 7.64 5.86 2.24
N MET A 61 8.29 4.97 1.49
CA MET A 61 8.18 3.51 1.70
C MET A 61 8.66 3.03 3.07
N PRO A 62 9.89 3.34 3.52
CA PRO A 62 10.35 2.88 4.83
C PRO A 62 9.55 3.50 5.97
N LEU A 63 9.12 4.76 5.85
CA LEU A 63 8.24 5.41 6.83
C LEU A 63 6.87 4.71 6.89
N ALA A 64 6.27 4.44 5.73
CA ALA A 64 4.99 3.73 5.64
C ALA A 64 5.09 2.33 6.26
N MET A 65 6.13 1.56 5.94
CA MET A 65 6.39 0.24 6.55
C MET A 65 6.62 0.33 8.07
N ALA A 66 7.34 1.33 8.56
CA ALA A 66 7.56 1.54 10.00
C ALA A 66 6.24 1.88 10.73
N LEU A 67 5.41 2.75 10.16
CA LEU A 67 4.09 3.09 10.69
C LEU A 67 3.13 1.89 10.64
N LEU A 68 3.07 1.17 9.52
CA LEU A 68 2.18 0.02 9.34
C LEU A 68 2.56 -1.16 10.23
N SER A 69 3.86 -1.36 10.50
CA SER A 69 4.33 -2.41 11.42
C SER A 69 4.09 -2.08 12.89
N THR A 70 3.97 -0.79 13.24
CA THR A 70 3.71 -0.33 14.60
C THR A 70 2.23 -0.12 14.89
N ALA A 71 1.40 0.26 13.90
CA ALA A 71 -0.03 0.54 14.04
C ALA A 71 -0.86 -0.59 14.70
N PRO A 72 -0.65 -1.89 14.41
CA PRO A 72 -1.38 -2.99 15.05
C PRO A 72 -1.13 -3.09 16.56
N ARG A 73 -0.07 -2.46 17.08
CA ARG A 73 0.25 -2.44 18.51
C ARG A 73 -0.52 -1.36 19.27
N TYR A 74 -1.04 -0.35 18.58
CA TYR A 74 -1.72 0.81 19.18
C TYR A 74 -3.21 0.87 18.88
N THR A 75 -3.70 0.06 17.94
CA THR A 75 -5.11 0.02 17.55
C THR A 75 -5.55 -1.41 17.25
N ALA A 76 -6.84 -1.71 17.45
CA ALA A 76 -7.39 -3.01 17.13
C ALA A 76 -7.13 -3.37 15.65
N PRO A 77 -6.87 -4.66 15.30
CA PRO A 77 -6.59 -5.09 13.93
C PRO A 77 -7.64 -4.64 12.90
N THR A 78 -8.88 -4.48 13.38
CA THR A 78 -9.99 -3.91 12.63
C THR A 78 -9.70 -2.50 12.13
N ASN A 79 -9.23 -1.59 12.99
CA ASN A 79 -9.00 -0.19 12.65
C ASN A 79 -7.89 -0.05 11.58
N VAL A 80 -6.87 -0.89 11.64
CA VAL A 80 -5.80 -0.93 10.61
C VAL A 80 -6.37 -1.35 9.26
N THR A 81 -7.26 -2.35 9.25
CA THR A 81 -7.91 -2.81 8.00
C THR A 81 -8.84 -1.74 7.42
N LEU A 82 -9.57 -1.01 8.28
CA LEU A 82 -10.40 0.13 7.89
C LEU A 82 -9.56 1.26 7.27
N PHE A 83 -8.39 1.55 7.85
CA PHE A 83 -7.45 2.53 7.28
C PHE A 83 -6.92 2.10 5.91
N MET A 84 -6.62 0.81 5.71
CA MET A 84 -6.23 0.30 4.39
C MET A 84 -7.35 0.43 3.35
N LEU A 85 -8.61 0.24 3.73
CA LEU A 85 -9.76 0.50 2.85
C LEU A 85 -9.91 1.99 2.54
N LEU A 86 -9.66 2.85 3.52
CA LEU A 86 -9.72 4.30 3.36
C LEU A 86 -8.59 4.82 2.45
N GLU A 87 -7.39 4.23 2.51
CA GLU A 87 -6.28 4.59 1.64
C GLU A 87 -6.60 4.37 0.16
N MET A 88 -7.33 3.29 -0.16
CA MET A 88 -7.80 3.02 -1.53
C MET A 88 -8.78 4.09 -2.05
N VAL A 89 -9.48 4.81 -1.15
CA VAL A 89 -10.35 5.94 -1.48
C VAL A 89 -9.57 7.24 -1.57
N LEU A 90 -8.64 7.45 -0.63
CA LEU A 90 -7.83 8.66 -0.55
C LEU A 90 -6.83 8.77 -1.70
N GLY A 91 -6.22 7.67 -2.14
CA GLY A 91 -5.24 7.67 -3.23
C GLY A 91 -5.74 8.37 -4.51
N PRO A 92 -6.90 7.98 -5.05
CA PRO A 92 -7.61 8.69 -6.10
C PRO A 92 -7.77 10.20 -5.91
N ILE A 93 -8.19 10.61 -4.71
CA ILE A 93 -8.46 12.01 -4.37
C ILE A 93 -7.14 12.80 -4.34
N TRP A 94 -6.09 12.23 -3.74
CA TRP A 94 -4.75 12.81 -3.71
C TRP A 94 -4.14 12.96 -5.11
N VAL A 95 -4.33 11.96 -5.98
CA VAL A 95 -3.86 12.02 -7.37
C VAL A 95 -4.60 13.13 -8.11
N TRP A 96 -5.93 13.20 -8.00
CA TRP A 96 -6.72 14.27 -8.63
C TRP A 96 -6.25 15.66 -8.21
N LEU A 97 -6.00 15.89 -6.92
CA LEU A 97 -5.49 17.17 -6.41
C LEU A 97 -4.12 17.53 -7.01
N GLY A 98 -3.30 16.54 -7.38
CA GLY A 98 -1.97 16.75 -7.96
C GLY A 98 -1.92 16.84 -9.48
N THR A 99 -2.80 16.11 -10.19
CA THR A 99 -2.79 16.03 -11.67
C THR A 99 -3.88 16.87 -12.34
N GLY A 100 -4.93 17.25 -11.63
CA GLY A 100 -6.08 17.99 -12.17
C GLY A 100 -7.02 17.18 -13.06
N GLU A 101 -6.71 15.90 -13.33
CA GLU A 101 -7.53 14.98 -14.14
C GLU A 101 -8.81 14.59 -13.38
N GLN A 102 -9.97 15.04 -13.87
CA GLN A 102 -11.24 14.89 -13.17
C GLN A 102 -11.55 13.41 -12.86
N PRO A 103 -11.80 13.05 -11.59
CA PRO A 103 -12.10 11.68 -11.22
C PRO A 103 -13.43 11.25 -11.86
N SER A 104 -13.43 10.07 -12.48
CA SER A 104 -14.61 9.50 -13.11
C SER A 104 -15.75 9.32 -12.10
N PHE A 105 -16.99 9.44 -12.56
CA PHE A 105 -18.18 9.27 -11.72
C PHE A 105 -18.20 7.91 -10.99
N MET A 106 -17.70 6.86 -11.64
CA MET A 106 -17.56 5.52 -11.01
C MET A 106 -16.58 5.51 -9.82
N MET A 107 -15.51 6.31 -9.89
CA MET A 107 -14.51 6.40 -8.84
C MET A 107 -15.08 7.07 -7.58
N ILE A 108 -15.82 8.17 -7.78
CA ILE A 108 -16.52 8.89 -6.72
C ILE A 108 -17.59 8.00 -6.07
N PHE A 109 -18.34 7.25 -6.88
CA PHE A 109 -19.36 6.34 -6.37
C PHE A 109 -18.77 5.20 -5.54
N GLY A 110 -17.68 4.58 -6.00
CA GLY A 110 -16.95 3.57 -5.23
C GLY A 110 -16.41 4.12 -3.90
N ALA A 111 -15.83 5.32 -3.94
CA ALA A 111 -15.38 6.05 -2.74
C ALA A 111 -16.51 6.29 -1.73
N ALA A 112 -17.68 6.73 -2.21
CA ALA A 112 -18.84 6.99 -1.36
C ALA A 112 -19.36 5.73 -0.67
N ILE A 113 -19.42 4.58 -1.35
CA ILE A 113 -19.85 3.30 -0.76
C ILE A 113 -18.90 2.87 0.35
N VAL A 114 -17.58 2.93 0.10
CA VAL A 114 -16.58 2.54 1.10
C VAL A 114 -16.66 3.45 2.33
N LEU A 115 -16.79 4.77 2.13
CA LEU A 115 -16.95 5.74 3.23
C LEU A 115 -18.24 5.50 4.02
N ALA A 116 -19.37 5.26 3.35
CA ALA A 116 -20.64 4.96 4.03
C ALA A 116 -20.54 3.69 4.87
N THR A 117 -19.94 2.63 4.32
CA THR A 117 -19.70 1.36 5.03
C THR A 117 -18.81 1.59 6.25
N LEU A 118 -17.75 2.39 6.11
CA LEU A 118 -16.82 2.73 7.19
C LEU A 118 -17.51 3.47 8.34
N ILE A 119 -18.34 4.47 8.01
CA ILE A 119 -19.08 5.25 9.00
C ILE A 119 -20.05 4.35 9.77
N ILE A 120 -20.83 3.52 9.08
CA ILE A 120 -21.76 2.57 9.71
C ILE A 120 -21.01 1.61 10.63
N TYR A 121 -19.87 1.10 10.16
CA TYR A 121 -19.05 0.17 10.94
C TYR A 121 -18.51 0.81 12.23
N ILE A 122 -17.93 2.01 12.15
CA ILE A 122 -17.39 2.72 13.31
C ILE A 122 -18.50 3.03 14.31
N LEU A 123 -19.66 3.53 13.84
CA LEU A 123 -20.81 3.82 14.69
C LEU A 123 -21.36 2.57 15.38
N SER A 124 -21.43 1.43 14.67
CA SER A 124 -21.87 0.17 15.25
C SER A 124 -20.87 -0.40 16.26
N SER A 125 -19.57 -0.24 16.00
CA SER A 125 -18.52 -0.70 16.92
C SER A 125 -18.51 0.14 18.21
N ALA A 126 -18.64 1.46 18.11
CA ALA A 126 -18.70 2.36 19.25
C ALA A 126 -19.91 2.11 20.17
N LYS A 127 -21.03 1.62 19.60
CA LYS A 127 -22.24 1.27 20.36
C LYS A 127 -22.13 -0.08 21.10
N ASN A 128 -21.27 -0.99 20.65
CA ASN A 128 -21.09 -2.30 21.29
C ASN A 128 -20.12 -2.27 22.48
N GLU A 129 -19.46 -1.14 22.73
CA GLU A 129 -18.55 -0.93 23.85
C GLU A 129 -19.21 -0.16 25.03
N THR A 130 -20.50 0.18 24.92
CA THR A 130 -21.34 0.78 25.98
C THR A 130 -22.44 -0.18 26.41
#